data_AF-A0A225VM35-F1
#
_entry.id   AF-A0A225VM35-F1
#
_cell.length_a   1.000
_cell.length_b   1.000
_cell.length_c   1.000
_cell.angle_alpha   90.00
_cell.angle_beta   90.00
_cell.angle_gamma   90.00
#
_symmetry.space_group_name_H-M   'P 1'
#
loop_
_entity.id
_entity.type
_entity.pdbx_description
1 polymer ?
#
loop_
_entity_poly.entity_id
_entity_poly.type
_entity_poly.pdbx_seq_one_letter_code
_entity_poly.pdbx_strand_id
1 'polypeptide(L)'
;INQQKDTLKEVLSFFKIINPTWKSIESIFLCQFHAIKYVKQMIHSHKYDVPRNKRDDVEDLFRAMLYAPSQERYNARKHIFEQEVVKMAPVFSNYFARCWATCIQRWSNNGCRQRFSAGNTATNRIEASWNQFKQLLGKKPSMDKCLQVVFKQHACVLRDLKHTVVTFRVKASSFTCTIAELRDVARVLNRYCFIVS
;
A
#
# COMPACT_ATOMS: atom_id res chain seq x y z
N ILE A 1 -33.28 -1.46 4.10
CA ILE A 1 -32.17 -1.71 5.04
C ILE A 1 -31.00 -2.23 4.23
N ASN A 2 -29.87 -1.51 4.20
CA ASN A 2 -28.72 -1.89 3.39
C ASN A 2 -27.76 -2.69 4.28
N GLN A 3 -28.06 -3.99 4.44
CA GLN A 3 -27.38 -4.91 5.39
C GLN A 3 -25.85 -4.82 5.30
N GLN A 4 -25.29 -4.67 4.10
CA GLN A 4 -23.84 -4.52 3.93
C GLN A 4 -23.26 -3.28 4.62
N LYS A 5 -23.99 -2.16 4.59
CA LYS A 5 -23.58 -0.89 5.21
C LYS A 5 -23.64 -0.97 6.73
N ASP A 6 -24.61 -1.72 7.26
CA ASP A 6 -24.82 -1.85 8.70
C ASP A 6 -23.84 -2.87 9.30
N THR A 7 -23.58 -3.98 8.63
CA THR A 7 -22.49 -4.92 9.00
C THR A 7 -21.13 -4.24 8.98
N LEU A 8 -20.82 -3.40 7.97
CA LEU A 8 -19.54 -2.70 7.94
C LEU A 8 -19.38 -1.73 9.13
N LYS A 9 -20.47 -1.09 9.57
CA LYS A 9 -20.46 -0.18 10.72
C LYS A 9 -20.17 -0.93 12.02
N GLU A 10 -20.78 -2.10 12.23
CA GLU A 10 -20.54 -2.93 13.41
C GLU A 10 -19.11 -3.48 13.45
N VAL A 11 -18.58 -3.93 12.31
CA VAL A 11 -17.18 -4.37 12.22
C VAL A 11 -16.23 -3.22 12.55
N LEU A 12 -16.50 -2.01 12.04
CA LEU A 12 -15.70 -0.82 12.32
C LEU A 12 -15.81 -0.36 13.78
N SER A 13 -16.98 -0.48 14.42
CA SER A 13 -17.14 -0.12 15.83
C SER A 13 -16.38 -1.07 16.73
N PHE A 14 -16.49 -2.38 16.49
CA PHE A 14 -15.75 -3.42 17.19
C PHE A 14 -14.23 -3.22 17.05
N PHE A 15 -13.74 -2.96 15.83
CA PHE A 15 -12.31 -2.70 15.59
C PHE A 15 -11.78 -1.49 16.38
N LYS A 16 -12.58 -0.42 16.47
CA LYS A 16 -12.22 0.80 17.21
C LYS A 16 -12.17 0.60 18.72
N ILE A 17 -13.01 -0.28 19.26
CA ILE A 17 -13.03 -0.62 20.70
C ILE A 17 -11.76 -1.38 21.07
N ILE A 18 -11.36 -2.36 20.25
CA ILE A 18 -10.22 -3.24 20.53
C ILE A 18 -8.88 -2.53 20.31
N ASN A 19 -8.83 -1.55 19.40
CA ASN A 19 -7.60 -0.85 19.05
C ASN A 19 -7.71 0.64 19.37
N PRO A 20 -7.73 1.05 20.65
CA PRO A 20 -7.92 2.45 21.04
C PRO A 20 -6.80 3.36 20.51
N THR A 21 -5.60 2.82 20.26
CA THR A 21 -4.47 3.48 19.59
C THR A 21 -4.76 3.85 18.14
N TRP A 22 -5.79 3.32 17.49
CA TRP A 22 -6.20 3.80 16.15
C TRP A 22 -6.68 5.25 16.16
N LYS A 23 -7.10 5.79 17.31
CA LYS A 23 -7.43 7.22 17.42
C LYS A 23 -6.21 8.11 17.22
N SER A 24 -4.99 7.64 17.49
CA SER A 24 -3.75 8.37 17.20
C SER A 24 -3.21 8.14 15.78
N ILE A 25 -3.84 7.25 15.00
CA ILE A 25 -3.62 7.14 13.55
C ILE A 25 -4.55 8.16 12.86
N GLU A 26 -4.33 9.46 13.11
CA GLU A 26 -5.17 10.54 12.58
C GLU A 26 -5.10 10.69 11.05
N SER A 27 -4.18 9.98 10.38
CA SER A 27 -3.94 10.11 8.95
C SER A 27 -3.99 8.76 8.23
N ILE A 28 -5.09 8.53 7.50
CA ILE A 28 -5.17 7.46 6.50
C ILE A 28 -4.22 7.81 5.35
N PHE A 29 -3.20 7.00 5.13
CA PHE A 29 -2.32 7.12 3.97
C PHE A 29 -2.88 6.32 2.79
N LEU A 30 -2.72 6.88 1.61
CA LEU A 30 -2.99 6.19 0.36
C LEU A 30 -1.74 5.42 -0.07
N CYS A 31 -1.95 4.16 -0.44
CA CYS A 31 -0.91 3.36 -1.05
C CYS A 31 -0.44 4.01 -2.36
N GLN A 32 0.88 4.21 -2.52
CA GLN A 32 1.48 4.87 -3.68
C GLN A 32 1.09 4.21 -5.01
N PHE A 33 1.07 2.87 -5.07
CA PHE A 33 0.63 2.17 -6.27
C PHE A 33 -0.85 2.40 -6.58
N HIS A 34 -1.72 2.34 -5.57
CA HIS A 34 -3.13 2.60 -5.78
C HIS A 34 -3.40 4.05 -6.17
N ALA A 35 -2.61 5.00 -5.65
CA ALA A 35 -2.65 6.39 -6.09
C ALA A 35 -2.27 6.51 -7.58
N ILE A 36 -1.14 5.92 -7.99
CA ILE A 36 -0.73 5.89 -9.41
C ILE A 36 -1.79 5.23 -10.27
N LYS A 37 -2.27 4.05 -9.88
CA LYS A 37 -3.27 3.29 -10.63
C LYS A 37 -4.56 4.08 -10.79
N TYR A 38 -5.01 4.75 -9.74
CA TYR A 38 -6.21 5.58 -9.79
C TYR A 38 -6.02 6.80 -10.70
N VAL A 39 -4.90 7.52 -10.57
CA VAL A 39 -4.56 8.63 -11.49
C VAL A 39 -4.48 8.12 -12.93
N LYS A 40 -3.86 6.96 -13.17
CA LYS A 40 -3.81 6.34 -14.49
C LYS A 40 -5.21 6.06 -15.04
N GLN A 41 -6.13 5.54 -14.24
CA GLN A 41 -7.51 5.34 -14.66
C GLN A 41 -8.21 6.66 -14.99
N MET A 42 -7.93 7.72 -14.22
CA MET A 42 -8.48 9.05 -14.47
C MET A 42 -7.98 9.65 -15.79
N ILE A 43 -6.67 9.69 -16.02
CA ILE A 43 -6.11 10.27 -17.25
C ILE A 43 -6.55 9.49 -18.50
N HIS A 44 -6.89 8.20 -18.37
CA HIS A 44 -7.43 7.39 -19.47
C HIS A 44 -8.95 7.57 -19.66
N SER A 45 -9.64 8.14 -18.67
CA SER A 45 -11.08 8.39 -18.72
C SER A 45 -11.38 9.66 -19.52
N HIS A 46 -12.46 9.62 -20.30
CA HIS A 46 -12.96 10.78 -21.05
C HIS A 46 -13.43 11.93 -20.14
N LYS A 47 -13.71 11.65 -18.86
CA LYS A 47 -14.23 12.62 -17.89
C LYS A 47 -13.26 13.77 -17.59
N TYR A 48 -11.96 13.51 -17.68
CA TYR A 48 -10.92 14.47 -17.30
C TYR A 48 -10.19 15.08 -18.49
N ASP A 49 -10.66 14.76 -19.71
CA ASP A 49 -10.24 15.36 -20.97
C ASP A 49 -8.72 15.45 -21.15
N VAL A 50 -8.02 14.35 -20.86
CA VAL A 50 -6.57 14.26 -21.07
C VAL A 50 -6.30 13.70 -22.48
N PRO A 51 -5.65 14.49 -23.37
CA PRO A 51 -5.31 14.05 -24.73
C PRO A 51 -4.48 12.78 -24.72
N ARG A 52 -4.75 11.84 -25.62
CA ARG A 52 -4.11 10.52 -25.64
C ARG A 52 -2.57 10.61 -25.70
N ASN A 53 -2.04 11.54 -26.49
CA ASN A 53 -0.61 11.78 -26.65
C ASN A 53 0.06 12.48 -25.45
N LYS A 54 -0.72 12.92 -24.45
CA LYS A 54 -0.24 13.61 -23.24
C LYS A 54 -0.44 12.81 -21.95
N ARG A 55 -1.06 11.63 -22.02
CA ARG A 55 -1.33 10.80 -20.84
C ARG A 55 -0.06 10.37 -20.13
N ASP A 56 0.94 9.93 -20.89
CA ASP A 56 2.20 9.48 -20.32
C ASP A 56 2.96 10.66 -19.67
N ASP A 57 3.02 11.82 -20.35
CA ASP A 57 3.58 13.07 -19.80
C ASP A 57 2.95 13.44 -18.44
N VAL A 58 1.61 13.39 -18.35
CA VAL A 58 0.87 13.69 -17.11
C VAL A 58 1.12 12.63 -16.02
N GLU A 59 1.18 11.35 -16.39
CA GLU A 59 1.50 10.25 -15.46
C GLU A 59 2.91 10.42 -14.87
N ASP A 60 3.88 10.78 -15.70
CA ASP A 60 5.28 10.96 -15.30
C ASP A 60 5.47 12.17 -14.38
N LEU A 61 4.83 13.30 -14.69
CA LEU A 61 4.84 14.47 -13.81
C LEU A 61 4.21 14.16 -12.45
N PHE A 62 3.11 13.38 -12.42
CA PHE A 62 2.49 12.93 -11.17
C PHE A 62 3.42 12.00 -10.38
N ARG A 63 4.04 11.02 -11.04
CA ARG A 63 5.02 10.10 -10.42
C ARG A 63 6.21 10.85 -9.85
N ALA A 64 6.69 11.88 -10.56
CA ALA A 64 7.77 12.73 -10.08
C ALA A 64 7.36 13.39 -8.74
N MET A 65 6.18 14.00 -8.63
CA MET A 65 5.70 14.54 -7.35
C MET A 65 5.57 13.44 -6.28
N LEU A 66 4.91 12.33 -6.62
CA LEU A 66 4.64 11.23 -5.71
C LEU A 66 5.91 10.71 -5.04
N TYR A 67 6.97 10.47 -5.81
CA TYR A 67 8.23 9.90 -5.34
C TYR A 67 9.26 10.96 -4.91
N ALA A 68 8.88 12.23 -4.80
CA ALA A 68 9.78 13.26 -4.31
C ALA A 68 10.33 12.88 -2.91
N PRO A 69 11.65 12.93 -2.70
CA PRO A 69 12.25 12.47 -1.44
C PRO A 69 12.29 13.54 -0.35
N SER A 70 12.08 14.82 -0.69
CA SER A 70 12.04 15.95 0.25
C SER A 70 10.92 16.93 -0.10
N GLN A 71 10.57 17.81 0.85
CA GLN A 71 9.54 18.84 0.64
C GLN A 71 9.95 19.84 -0.45
N GLU A 72 11.22 20.25 -0.49
CA GLU A 72 11.72 21.18 -1.51
C GLU A 72 11.59 20.58 -2.91
N ARG A 73 12.01 19.31 -3.08
CA ARG A 73 11.89 18.59 -4.35
C ARG A 73 10.43 18.36 -4.73
N TYR A 74 9.57 18.10 -3.75
CA TYR A 74 8.13 18.01 -3.99
C TYR A 74 7.58 19.35 -4.51
N ASN A 75 7.90 20.46 -3.85
CA ASN A 75 7.44 21.80 -4.24
C ASN A 75 7.92 22.17 -5.64
N ALA A 76 9.19 21.91 -5.96
CA ALA A 76 9.74 22.14 -7.30
C ALA A 76 9.00 21.32 -8.37
N ARG A 77 8.76 20.03 -8.12
CA ARG A 77 8.03 19.15 -9.04
C ARG A 77 6.54 19.52 -9.15
N LYS A 78 5.93 19.97 -8.06
CA LYS A 78 4.55 20.48 -8.04
C LYS A 78 4.41 21.72 -8.90
N HIS A 79 5.36 22.66 -8.81
CA HIS A 79 5.34 23.85 -9.64
C HIS A 79 5.38 23.52 -11.13
N ILE A 80 6.28 22.61 -11.54
CA ILE A 80 6.36 22.13 -12.93
C ILE A 80 5.06 21.42 -13.33
N PHE A 81 4.53 20.53 -12.48
CA PHE A 81 3.28 19.82 -12.73
C PHE A 81 2.11 20.80 -12.97
N GLU A 82 1.94 21.79 -12.10
CA GLU A 82 0.84 22.76 -12.20
C GLU A 82 0.94 23.60 -13.49
N GLN A 83 2.16 24.00 -13.89
CA GLN A 83 2.38 24.76 -15.12
C GLN A 83 2.14 23.95 -16.40
N GLU A 84 2.52 22.67 -16.41
CA GLU A 84 2.42 21.85 -17.62
C GLU A 84 1.03 21.22 -17.76
N VAL A 85 0.47 20.71 -16.66
CA VAL A 85 -0.83 20.02 -16.69
C VAL A 85 -1.98 20.99 -16.94
N VAL A 86 -1.91 22.25 -16.51
CA VAL A 86 -2.94 23.24 -16.85
C VAL A 86 -3.01 23.50 -18.37
N LYS A 87 -1.87 23.44 -19.07
CA LYS A 87 -1.80 23.60 -20.54
C LYS A 87 -2.26 22.35 -21.27
N MET A 88 -1.86 21.17 -20.79
CA MET A 88 -2.13 19.89 -21.46
C MET A 88 -3.52 19.32 -21.17
N ALA A 89 -4.04 19.53 -19.95
CA ALA A 89 -5.25 18.90 -19.44
C ALA A 89 -5.92 19.77 -18.35
N PRO A 90 -6.55 20.90 -18.71
CA PRO A 90 -7.10 21.87 -17.76
C PRO A 90 -8.18 21.28 -16.84
N VAL A 91 -9.02 20.37 -17.36
CA VAL A 91 -10.08 19.70 -16.57
C VAL A 91 -9.47 18.81 -15.48
N PHE A 92 -8.43 18.04 -15.83
CA PHE A 92 -7.68 17.23 -14.87
C PHE A 92 -6.94 18.10 -13.85
N SER A 93 -6.33 19.21 -14.28
CA SER A 93 -5.64 20.17 -13.39
C SER A 93 -6.57 20.72 -12.31
N ASN A 94 -7.77 21.16 -12.69
CA ASN A 94 -8.78 21.65 -11.75
C ASN A 94 -9.21 20.59 -10.73
N TYR A 95 -9.39 19.34 -11.19
CA TYR A 95 -9.69 18.23 -10.28
C TYR A 95 -8.52 17.97 -9.31
N PHE A 96 -7.29 17.95 -9.82
CA PHE A 96 -6.09 17.72 -9.02
C PHE A 96 -5.97 18.75 -7.90
N ALA A 97 -6.13 20.03 -8.21
CA ALA A 97 -6.06 21.12 -7.22
C ALA A 97 -7.12 20.95 -6.11
N ARG A 98 -8.34 20.53 -6.45
CA ARG A 98 -9.42 20.34 -5.47
C ARG A 98 -9.25 19.10 -4.61
N CYS A 99 -8.81 17.99 -5.19
CA CYS A 99 -8.89 16.68 -4.56
C CYS A 99 -7.54 16.12 -4.10
N TRP A 100 -6.49 16.29 -4.88
CA TRP A 100 -5.16 15.71 -4.61
C TRP A 100 -4.26 16.70 -3.86
N ALA A 101 -4.26 17.97 -4.25
CA ALA A 101 -3.44 19.00 -3.60
C ALA A 101 -3.87 19.30 -2.15
N THR A 102 -5.12 18.99 -1.77
CA THR A 102 -5.62 19.16 -0.40
C THR A 102 -5.18 18.04 0.55
N CYS A 103 -4.71 16.91 0.03
CA CYS A 103 -4.36 15.73 0.84
C CYS A 103 -2.94 15.21 0.60
N ILE A 104 -2.01 16.07 0.20
CA ILE A 104 -0.61 15.75 -0.17
C ILE A 104 0.10 14.86 0.84
N GLN A 105 -0.08 15.14 2.13
CA GLN A 105 0.55 14.38 3.20
C GLN A 105 0.12 12.90 3.23
N ARG A 106 -1.02 12.55 2.63
CA ARG A 106 -1.56 11.18 2.63
C ARG A 106 -1.01 10.31 1.52
N TRP A 107 -0.53 10.88 0.42
CA TRP A 107 -0.14 10.10 -0.76
C TRP A 107 1.31 10.37 -1.21
N SER A 108 1.84 11.56 -0.97
CA SER A 108 3.22 11.87 -1.34
C SER A 108 4.22 11.12 -0.48
N ASN A 109 5.34 10.73 -1.09
CA ASN A 109 6.43 10.03 -0.41
C ASN A 109 7.05 10.86 0.71
N ASN A 110 7.04 12.19 0.61
CA ASN A 110 7.49 13.06 1.69
C ASN A 110 6.60 12.96 2.94
N GLY A 111 5.27 12.95 2.79
CA GLY A 111 4.37 12.71 3.92
C GLY A 111 4.44 11.28 4.47
N CYS A 112 4.64 10.29 3.58
CA CYS A 112 4.71 8.87 3.95
C CYS A 112 6.05 8.42 4.55
N ARG A 113 7.19 9.06 4.21
CA ARG A 113 8.54 8.64 4.66
C ARG A 113 8.93 9.11 6.05
N GLN A 114 8.26 10.12 6.60
CA GLN A 114 8.55 10.61 7.95
C GLN A 114 8.05 9.67 9.07
N ARG A 115 7.49 8.50 8.72
CA ARG A 115 7.03 7.50 9.68
C ARG A 115 7.77 6.18 9.47
N PHE A 116 8.05 5.51 10.58
CA PHE A 116 8.74 4.23 10.62
C PHE A 116 8.00 3.24 9.73
N SER A 117 8.58 2.95 8.56
CA SER A 117 8.03 1.96 7.64
C SER A 117 8.67 0.60 7.84
N ALA A 118 9.72 0.45 8.68
CA ALA A 118 10.44 -0.82 8.86
C ALA A 118 10.84 -1.54 7.54
N GLY A 119 11.04 -0.81 6.43
CA GLY A 119 11.26 -1.41 5.11
C GLY A 119 10.00 -2.01 4.46
N ASN A 120 8.83 -1.74 5.03
CA ASN A 120 7.51 -2.14 4.56
C ASN A 120 7.07 -1.21 3.43
N THR A 121 7.63 -1.41 2.24
CA THR A 121 6.96 -1.03 0.99
C THR A 121 5.81 -2.02 0.76
N ALA A 122 4.83 -2.04 1.67
CA ALA A 122 3.78 -3.06 1.84
C ALA A 122 2.97 -3.31 0.56
N THR A 123 3.01 -2.38 -0.38
CA THR A 123 2.36 -2.40 -1.68
C THR A 123 2.71 -3.63 -2.52
N ASN A 124 4.00 -3.90 -2.74
CA ASN A 124 4.40 -5.03 -3.59
C ASN A 124 4.11 -6.39 -2.93
N ARG A 125 4.19 -6.46 -1.59
CA ARG A 125 3.98 -7.71 -0.87
C ARG A 125 2.50 -8.07 -0.75
N ILE A 126 1.64 -7.12 -0.39
CA ILE A 126 0.19 -7.35 -0.29
C ILE A 126 -0.38 -7.70 -1.67
N GLU A 127 0.05 -7.01 -2.73
CA GLU A 127 -0.42 -7.28 -4.09
C GLU A 127 0.14 -8.57 -4.67
N ALA A 128 1.40 -8.92 -4.41
CA ALA A 128 1.94 -10.22 -4.80
C ALA A 128 1.17 -11.36 -4.13
N SER A 129 0.91 -11.26 -2.83
CA SER A 129 0.07 -12.22 -2.10
C SER A 129 -1.35 -12.26 -2.67
N TRP A 130 -1.97 -11.12 -2.95
CA TRP A 130 -3.30 -11.06 -3.55
C TRP A 130 -3.34 -11.63 -4.98
N ASN A 131 -2.30 -11.42 -5.79
CA ASN A 131 -2.21 -11.98 -7.12
C ASN A 131 -2.04 -13.50 -7.06
N GLN A 132 -1.25 -14.02 -6.12
CA GLN A 132 -1.16 -15.46 -5.86
C GLN A 132 -2.53 -16.03 -5.44
N PHE A 133 -3.25 -15.35 -4.55
CA PHE A 133 -4.62 -15.74 -4.18
C PHE A 133 -5.55 -15.77 -5.40
N LYS A 134 -5.54 -14.73 -6.25
CA LYS A 134 -6.36 -14.68 -7.47
C LYS A 134 -6.02 -15.81 -8.44
N GLN A 135 -4.73 -16.16 -8.60
CA GLN A 135 -4.31 -17.28 -9.43
C GLN A 135 -4.82 -18.62 -8.89
N LEU A 136 -4.78 -18.82 -7.57
CA LEU A 136 -5.27 -20.04 -6.92
C LEU A 136 -6.80 -20.14 -6.91
N LEU A 137 -7.50 -19.01 -6.86
CA LEU A 137 -8.96 -18.95 -6.76
C LEU A 137 -9.68 -18.97 -8.13
N GLY A 138 -9.00 -18.57 -9.21
CA GLY A 138 -9.61 -18.46 -10.53
C GLY A 138 -10.63 -17.33 -10.65
N LYS A 139 -11.41 -17.30 -11.74
CA LYS A 139 -12.25 -16.15 -12.11
C LYS A 139 -13.53 -15.98 -11.28
N LYS A 140 -14.05 -17.04 -10.63
CA LYS A 140 -15.28 -17.05 -9.79
C LYS A 140 -15.24 -18.17 -8.73
N PRO A 141 -14.47 -18.05 -7.65
CA PRO A 141 -14.47 -19.04 -6.56
C PRO A 141 -15.77 -18.98 -5.74
N SER A 142 -16.25 -20.12 -5.24
CA SER A 142 -17.19 -20.14 -4.12
C SER A 142 -16.51 -19.65 -2.83
N MET A 143 -17.29 -19.22 -1.85
CA MET A 143 -16.76 -18.80 -0.54
C MET A 143 -15.94 -19.92 0.13
N ASP A 144 -16.38 -21.18 0.01
CA ASP A 144 -15.69 -22.34 0.57
C ASP A 144 -14.31 -22.55 -0.05
N LYS A 145 -14.20 -22.34 -1.37
CA LYS A 145 -12.92 -22.39 -2.09
C LYS A 145 -11.98 -21.27 -1.61
N CYS A 146 -12.53 -20.09 -1.35
CA CYS A 146 -11.79 -18.96 -0.77
C CYS A 146 -11.21 -19.31 0.60
N LEU A 147 -12.07 -19.78 1.51
CA LEU A 147 -11.68 -20.19 2.86
C LEU A 147 -10.64 -21.32 2.85
N GLN A 148 -10.83 -22.33 2.00
CA GLN A 148 -9.88 -23.44 1.86
C GLN A 148 -8.49 -22.96 1.45
N VAL A 149 -8.39 -22.05 0.48
CA VAL A 149 -7.10 -21.50 0.02
C VAL A 149 -6.46 -20.64 1.11
N VAL A 150 -7.24 -19.81 1.82
CA VAL A 150 -6.76 -18.99 2.94
C VAL A 150 -6.21 -19.87 4.06
N PHE A 151 -6.95 -20.90 4.49
CA PHE A 151 -6.50 -21.81 5.54
C PHE A 151 -5.26 -22.62 5.13
N LYS A 152 -5.22 -23.10 3.88
CA LYS A 152 -4.05 -23.79 3.35
C LYS A 152 -2.82 -22.89 3.34
N GLN A 153 -2.97 -21.64 2.93
CA GLN A 153 -1.88 -20.66 2.95
C GLN A 153 -1.40 -20.39 4.38
N HIS A 154 -2.32 -20.17 5.33
CA HIS A 154 -1.96 -19.96 6.74
C HIS A 154 -1.24 -21.18 7.34
N ALA A 155 -1.70 -22.39 7.02
CA ALA A 155 -1.05 -23.62 7.47
C ALA A 155 0.37 -23.77 6.88
N CYS A 156 0.60 -23.38 5.63
CA CYS A 156 1.94 -23.35 5.03
C CYS A 156 2.84 -22.32 5.71
N VAL A 157 2.34 -21.09 5.90
CA VAL A 157 3.05 -20.01 6.60
C VAL A 157 3.48 -20.43 8.01
N LEU A 158 2.57 -21.01 8.79
CA LEU A 158 2.87 -21.47 10.15
C LEU A 158 3.87 -22.63 10.18
N ARG A 159 3.81 -23.52 9.18
CA ARG A 159 4.76 -24.64 9.05
C ARG A 159 6.17 -24.14 8.72
N ASP A 160 6.29 -23.18 7.80
CA ASP A 160 7.57 -22.57 7.44
C ASP A 160 8.17 -21.77 8.61
N LEU A 161 7.32 -21.02 9.33
CA LEU A 161 7.71 -20.32 10.55
C LEU A 161 8.25 -21.30 11.59
N LYS A 162 7.49 -22.36 11.88
CA LYS A 162 7.91 -23.40 12.83
C LYS A 162 9.23 -24.05 12.41
N HIS A 163 9.37 -24.42 11.14
CA HIS A 163 10.61 -25.00 10.62
C HIS A 163 11.79 -24.03 10.77
N THR A 164 11.60 -22.75 10.46
CA THR A 164 12.64 -21.74 10.59
C THR A 164 13.06 -21.53 12.04
N VAL A 165 12.09 -21.41 12.96
CA VAL A 165 12.35 -21.24 14.39
C VAL A 165 13.11 -22.45 14.95
N VAL A 166 12.72 -23.66 14.57
CA VAL A 166 13.42 -24.89 14.97
C VAL A 166 14.85 -24.90 14.41
N THR A 167 15.04 -24.64 13.12
CA THR A 167 16.36 -24.59 12.49
C THR A 167 17.26 -23.51 13.10
N PHE A 168 16.71 -22.33 13.41
CA PHE A 168 17.44 -21.27 14.10
C PHE A 168 17.84 -21.69 15.52
N ARG A 169 16.90 -22.25 16.29
CA ARG A 169 17.16 -22.75 17.65
C ARG A 169 18.23 -23.83 17.67
N VAL A 170 18.27 -24.72 16.68
CA VAL A 170 19.31 -25.75 16.55
C VAL A 170 20.69 -25.11 16.28
N LYS A 171 20.75 -24.04 15.47
CA LYS A 171 21.99 -23.30 15.16
C LYS A 171 22.48 -22.43 16.31
N ALA A 172 21.60 -21.95 17.18
CA ALA A 172 21.91 -21.02 18.27
C ALA A 172 22.36 -21.72 19.58
N SER A 173 23.10 -22.83 19.49
CA SER A 173 23.41 -23.67 20.65
C SER A 173 24.44 -23.07 21.62
N SER A 174 25.20 -22.05 21.23
CA SER A 174 25.96 -21.19 22.16
C SER A 174 26.62 -20.03 21.41
N PHE A 175 26.02 -18.84 21.36
CA PHE A 175 26.71 -17.54 21.40
C PHE A 175 25.73 -16.37 21.23
N THR A 176 26.18 -15.19 21.67
CA THR A 176 25.59 -13.87 21.39
C THR A 176 25.18 -13.74 19.93
N CYS A 177 23.88 -13.52 19.69
CA CYS A 177 23.31 -13.42 18.36
C CYS A 177 23.88 -12.21 17.61
N THR A 178 24.48 -12.45 16.44
CA THR A 178 25.03 -11.39 15.59
C THR A 178 23.90 -10.67 14.84
N ILE A 179 24.12 -9.40 14.47
CA ILE A 179 23.16 -8.61 13.66
C ILE A 179 22.85 -9.31 12.31
N ALA A 180 23.79 -10.09 11.77
CA ALA A 180 23.57 -10.85 10.54
C ALA A 180 22.54 -11.98 10.72
N GLU A 181 22.62 -12.73 11.81
CA GLU A 181 21.68 -13.81 12.12
C GLU A 181 20.28 -13.26 12.44
N LEU A 182 20.19 -12.15 13.17
CA LEU A 182 18.93 -11.43 13.40
C LEU A 182 18.31 -10.94 12.09
N ARG A 183 19.14 -10.54 11.11
CA ARG A 183 18.66 -10.12 9.78
C ARG A 183 18.11 -11.30 8.99
N ASP A 184 18.67 -12.49 9.14
CA ASP A 184 18.14 -13.70 8.50
C ASP A 184 16.80 -14.12 9.11
N VAL A 185 16.70 -14.11 10.44
CA VAL A 185 15.41 -14.32 11.13
C VAL A 185 14.40 -13.26 10.67
N ALA A 186 14.77 -11.98 10.67
CA ALA A 186 13.91 -10.90 10.20
C ALA A 186 13.49 -11.07 8.74
N ARG A 187 14.38 -11.49 7.81
CA ARG A 187 14.01 -11.76 6.40
C ARG A 187 12.92 -12.82 6.30
N VAL A 188 13.00 -13.86 7.11
CA VAL A 188 11.99 -14.93 7.10
C VAL A 188 10.69 -14.45 7.73
N LEU A 189 10.75 -13.86 8.93
CA LEU A 189 9.58 -13.34 9.64
C LEU A 189 8.86 -12.26 8.85
N ASN A 190 9.59 -11.38 8.16
CA ASN A 190 9.03 -10.30 7.35
C ASN A 190 8.10 -10.85 6.24
N ARG A 191 8.28 -12.09 5.76
CA ARG A 191 7.36 -12.71 4.79
C ARG A 191 5.98 -13.06 5.39
N TYR A 192 5.89 -13.15 6.72
CA TYR A 192 4.72 -13.66 7.44
C TYR A 192 4.13 -12.65 8.44
N CYS A 193 4.86 -11.60 8.74
CA CYS A 193 4.51 -10.58 9.69
C CYS A 193 3.74 -9.42 9.02
N PHE A 194 2.45 -9.27 9.35
CA PHE A 194 1.75 -7.97 9.28
C PHE A 194 2.15 -7.13 10.50
N ILE A 195 3.41 -6.66 10.55
CA ILE A 195 3.86 -5.93 11.74
C ILE A 195 3.27 -4.52 11.74
N VAL A 196 2.28 -4.39 12.62
CA VAL A 196 2.05 -3.25 13.50
C VAL A 196 3.32 -3.08 14.34
N SER A 197 3.99 -1.95 14.16
CA SER A 197 4.94 -1.38 15.12
C SER A 197 4.92 0.11 14.92
#